data_AF-G2FKS9-F1
#
_entry.id   AF-G2FKS9-F1
#
_cell.length_a   1.000
_cell.length_b   1.000
_cell.length_c   1.000
_cell.angle_alpha   90.00
_cell.angle_beta   90.00
_cell.angle_gamma   90.00
#
_symmetry.space_group_name_H-M   'P 1'
#
loop_
_entity.id
_entity.type
_entity.pdbx_description
1 polymer ?
#
loop_
_entity_poly.entity_id
_entity_poly.type
_entity_poly.pdbx_seq_one_letter_code
_entity_poly.pdbx_strand_id
1 'polypeptide(L)'
;MTRIIDLESPVEKKMRAALIERNIKFKEQVSFAMKGRDIPKYFIDFVVYGEFCKIAVECDGKAYHSTVKQRGSDAVRDLWLITHRFDDVLRFSGREIHQDIAVCVHKISEEILKYDSLKRKQIDLSLVDISKIRQKSLDYSEIQEVIGILKREVKGAINGSKTVRLKSKVIKELKKKLQVCNISINDQLVYFVYPFLEKLITKQQVDMFFIAHSIAFVLVLFENSNRFLNVPQEIANEDKIIKVFIAIGRLNKELEDIKAQNVRQWILIDGDNCSIIDSDIAEIHQRSIAVTESRLKKLGQITIKKLPSGLEKSWKPEEDEELSKDYDAGMSFSELSLKYGRHKGAIQSQLLKIGKKIF
;
A
#
# COMPACT_ATOMS: atom_id res chain seq x y z
N MET A 1 -38.99 -14.28 19.23
CA MET A 1 -39.54 -13.03 18.69
C MET A 1 -38.39 -12.23 18.08
N THR A 2 -38.25 -12.28 16.77
CA THR A 2 -37.30 -11.45 16.03
C THR A 2 -37.83 -10.02 16.12
N ARG A 3 -37.21 -9.16 16.94
CA ARG A 3 -37.51 -7.72 16.89
C ARG A 3 -37.11 -7.26 15.49
N ILE A 4 -38.10 -6.86 14.70
CA ILE A 4 -37.88 -6.03 13.53
C ILE A 4 -37.35 -4.71 14.08
N ILE A 5 -36.03 -4.50 13.97
CA ILE A 5 -35.40 -3.25 14.37
C ILE A 5 -35.58 -2.31 13.18
N ASP A 6 -36.63 -1.50 13.24
CA ASP A 6 -36.87 -0.44 12.27
C ASP A 6 -35.81 0.66 12.51
N LEU A 7 -35.36 1.36 11.46
CA LEU A 7 -34.50 2.53 11.63
C LEU A 7 -35.35 3.65 12.24
N GLU A 8 -35.33 3.79 13.57
CA GLU A 8 -36.27 4.66 14.27
C GLU A 8 -35.94 6.15 14.12
N SER A 9 -34.70 6.52 13.77
CA SER A 9 -34.25 7.91 13.78
C SER A 9 -34.20 8.57 12.38
N PRO A 10 -34.72 9.82 12.21
CA PRO A 10 -34.61 10.58 10.96
C PRO A 10 -33.18 10.74 10.43
N VAL A 11 -32.18 10.82 11.33
CA VAL A 11 -30.76 10.96 10.94
C VAL A 11 -30.21 9.69 10.32
N GLU A 12 -30.60 8.52 10.84
CA GLU A 12 -30.19 7.23 10.29
C GLU A 12 -30.82 7.01 8.91
N LYS A 13 -32.10 7.37 8.73
CA LYS A 13 -32.77 7.32 7.42
C LYS A 13 -32.05 8.19 6.38
N LYS A 14 -31.59 9.38 6.79
CA LYS A 14 -30.83 10.29 5.92
C LYS A 14 -29.46 9.71 5.56
N MET A 15 -28.74 9.15 6.54
CA MET A 15 -27.46 8.47 6.31
C MET A 15 -27.63 7.29 5.34
N ARG A 16 -28.61 6.42 5.58
CA ARG A 16 -28.93 5.29 4.72
C ARG A 16 -29.13 5.71 3.26
N ALA A 17 -29.97 6.71 3.02
CA ALA A 17 -30.25 7.20 1.67
C ALA A 17 -28.96 7.64 0.96
N ALA A 18 -28.09 8.36 1.67
CA ALA A 18 -26.83 8.85 1.12
C ALA A 18 -25.80 7.73 0.88
N LEU A 19 -25.75 6.70 1.73
CA LEU A 19 -24.91 5.51 1.50
C LEU A 19 -25.36 4.73 0.26
N ILE A 20 -26.67 4.58 0.06
CA ILE A 20 -27.25 3.93 -1.13
C ILE A 20 -26.92 4.74 -2.40
N GLU A 21 -27.11 6.06 -2.36
CA GLU A 21 -26.81 6.96 -3.47
C GLU A 21 -25.34 6.86 -3.92
N ARG A 22 -24.42 6.68 -2.97
CA ARG A 22 -22.98 6.51 -3.25
C ARG A 22 -22.55 5.06 -3.51
N ASN A 23 -23.49 4.12 -3.59
CA ASN A 23 -23.22 2.69 -3.79
C ASN A 23 -22.21 2.11 -2.78
N ILE A 24 -22.26 2.59 -1.52
CA ILE A 24 -21.41 2.08 -0.44
C ILE A 24 -22.07 0.82 0.11
N LYS A 25 -21.30 -0.25 0.29
CA LYS A 25 -21.80 -1.50 0.89
C LYS A 25 -21.91 -1.33 2.41
N PHE A 26 -23.08 -1.62 2.98
CA PHE A 26 -23.28 -1.53 4.42
C PHE A 26 -24.26 -2.58 4.98
N LYS A 27 -24.24 -2.73 6.30
CA LYS A 27 -25.27 -3.41 7.10
C LYS A 27 -25.78 -2.44 8.17
N GLU A 28 -27.08 -2.51 8.44
CA GLU A 28 -27.75 -1.64 9.41
C GLU A 28 -27.95 -2.38 10.73
N GLN A 29 -27.99 -1.64 11.84
CA GLN A 29 -28.41 -2.09 13.16
C GLN A 29 -27.73 -3.40 13.59
N VAL A 30 -26.40 -3.44 13.45
CA VAL A 30 -25.61 -4.64 13.69
C VAL A 30 -25.37 -4.82 15.18
N SER A 31 -25.96 -5.87 15.74
CA SER A 31 -25.80 -6.25 17.14
C SER A 31 -24.59 -7.16 17.33
N PHE A 32 -23.75 -6.89 18.34
CA PHE A 32 -22.64 -7.77 18.70
C PHE A 32 -22.78 -8.30 20.12
N ALA A 33 -22.98 -9.61 20.25
CA ALA A 33 -22.97 -10.32 21.52
C ALA A 33 -21.56 -10.83 21.86
N MET A 34 -21.23 -10.88 23.16
CA MET A 34 -20.07 -11.63 23.61
C MET A 34 -20.36 -13.13 23.56
N LYS A 35 -19.35 -13.94 23.26
CA LYS A 35 -19.47 -15.40 23.28
C LYS A 35 -20.01 -15.85 24.64
N GLY A 36 -21.18 -16.51 24.67
CA GLY A 36 -21.85 -16.95 25.89
C GLY A 36 -22.79 -15.93 26.55
N ARG A 37 -23.18 -14.84 25.86
CA ARG A 37 -24.26 -13.95 26.29
C ARG A 37 -25.38 -13.88 25.25
N ASP A 38 -26.62 -13.99 25.70
CA ASP A 38 -27.81 -13.87 24.83
C ASP A 38 -28.17 -12.42 24.51
N ILE A 39 -27.62 -11.47 25.28
CA ILE A 39 -27.91 -10.04 25.12
C ILE A 39 -26.72 -9.37 24.38
N PRO A 40 -26.99 -8.67 23.26
CA PRO A 40 -25.95 -7.89 22.56
C PRO A 40 -25.31 -6.86 23.48
N LYS A 41 -23.98 -6.76 23.42
CA LYS A 41 -23.21 -5.77 24.19
C LYS A 41 -23.37 -4.37 23.58
N TYR A 42 -23.34 -4.28 22.25
CA TYR A 42 -23.47 -3.03 21.51
C TYR A 42 -24.33 -3.21 20.26
N PHE A 43 -25.00 -2.12 19.88
CA PHE A 43 -25.70 -1.93 18.61
C PHE A 43 -25.00 -0.82 17.85
N ILE A 44 -24.66 -1.11 16.60
CA ILE A 44 -23.98 -0.18 15.69
C ILE A 44 -24.99 0.19 14.60
N ASP A 45 -25.21 1.49 14.39
CA ASP A 45 -26.22 1.98 13.44
C ASP A 45 -25.91 1.50 12.02
N PHE A 46 -24.66 1.65 11.57
CA PHE A 46 -24.20 1.13 10.29
C PHE A 46 -22.82 0.50 10.42
N VAL A 47 -22.62 -0.62 9.72
CA VAL A 47 -21.30 -1.17 9.42
C VAL A 47 -21.09 -1.04 7.93
N VAL A 48 -20.11 -0.23 7.53
CA VAL A 48 -19.76 -0.03 6.12
C VAL A 48 -18.56 -0.89 5.75
N TYR A 49 -18.51 -1.31 4.49
CA TYR A 49 -17.52 -2.26 3.99
C TYR A 49 -16.74 -1.68 2.82
N GLY A 50 -15.41 -1.76 2.94
CA GLY A 50 -14.50 -1.71 1.80
C GLY A 50 -14.31 -3.08 1.18
N GLU A 51 -13.30 -3.20 0.34
CA GLU A 51 -12.83 -4.47 -0.20
C GLU A 51 -12.16 -5.34 0.87
N PHE A 52 -11.40 -4.71 1.79
CA PHE A 52 -10.63 -5.37 2.84
C PHE A 52 -10.97 -4.85 4.25
N CYS A 53 -11.61 -3.69 4.36
CA CYS A 53 -11.95 -3.08 5.64
C CYS A 53 -13.43 -3.18 6.03
N LYS A 54 -13.70 -3.08 7.34
CA LYS A 54 -15.02 -2.81 7.89
C LYS A 54 -14.95 -1.69 8.92
N ILE A 55 -15.82 -0.69 8.79
CA ILE A 55 -15.84 0.50 9.64
C ILE A 55 -17.21 0.59 10.31
N ALA A 56 -17.22 0.86 11.62
CA ALA A 56 -18.45 1.13 12.35
C ALA A 56 -18.81 2.61 12.18
N VAL A 57 -20.08 2.91 11.91
CA VAL A 57 -20.60 4.27 11.75
C VAL A 57 -21.78 4.43 12.70
N GLU A 58 -21.72 5.44 13.56
CA GLU A 58 -22.77 5.79 14.52
C GLU A 58 -23.31 7.21 14.22
N CYS A 59 -24.63 7.34 14.11
CA CYS A 59 -25.37 8.51 13.65
C CYS A 59 -25.90 9.41 14.78
N ASP A 60 -25.56 9.11 16.03
CA ASP A 60 -25.85 9.96 17.20
C ASP A 60 -24.57 10.42 17.90
N GLY A 61 -23.51 10.60 17.11
CA GLY A 61 -22.15 10.75 17.58
C GLY A 61 -21.58 12.16 17.43
N LYS A 62 -21.86 13.04 18.39
CA LYS A 62 -20.95 14.03 19.03
C LYS A 62 -21.76 15.13 19.73
N ALA A 63 -22.36 14.78 20.86
CA ALA A 63 -22.35 15.70 21.99
C ALA A 63 -20.94 15.65 22.58
N TYR A 64 -20.00 16.38 21.99
CA TYR A 64 -18.79 16.70 22.75
C TYR A 64 -19.28 17.42 24.02
N HIS A 65 -18.91 16.86 25.19
CA HIS A 65 -19.17 17.39 26.54
C HIS A 65 -20.58 17.08 27.09
N SER A 66 -20.64 16.26 28.12
CA SER A 66 -20.79 16.93 29.43
C SER A 66 -19.96 16.33 30.56
N THR A 67 -19.42 15.11 30.44
CA THR A 67 -18.64 14.50 31.55
C THR A 67 -17.47 13.62 31.10
N VAL A 68 -16.42 13.57 31.94
CA VAL A 68 -15.24 12.69 31.77
C VAL A 68 -15.64 11.21 31.68
N LYS A 69 -16.70 10.82 32.40
CA LYS A 69 -17.22 9.45 32.45
C LYS A 69 -17.75 8.94 31.10
N GLN A 70 -18.41 9.81 30.33
CA GLN A 70 -18.93 9.47 29.00
C GLN A 70 -17.78 9.26 28.00
N ARG A 71 -16.77 10.12 28.01
CA ARG A 71 -15.56 9.96 27.17
C ARG A 71 -14.82 8.66 27.45
N GLY A 72 -14.70 8.28 28.73
CA GLY A 72 -14.11 7.01 29.12
C GLY A 72 -14.92 5.82 28.60
N SER A 73 -16.25 5.91 28.63
CA SER A 73 -17.14 4.85 28.13
C SER A 73 -17.06 4.70 26.61
N ASP A 74 -17.03 5.81 25.87
CA ASP A 74 -16.88 5.82 24.40
C ASP A 74 -15.51 5.28 23.98
N ALA A 75 -14.42 5.70 24.64
CA ALA A 75 -13.09 5.18 24.36
C ALA A 75 -12.98 3.66 24.60
N VAL A 76 -13.61 3.16 25.68
CA VAL A 76 -13.68 1.71 25.95
C VAL A 76 -14.50 0.98 24.88
N ARG A 77 -15.58 1.60 24.38
CA ARG A 77 -16.40 1.05 23.31
C ARG A 77 -15.65 1.00 21.98
N ASP A 78 -14.97 2.09 21.60
CA ASP A 78 -14.19 2.16 20.38
C ASP A 78 -13.03 1.15 20.41
N LEU A 79 -12.32 1.07 21.54
CA LEU A 79 -11.29 0.05 21.76
C LEU A 79 -11.87 -1.37 21.64
N TRP A 80 -13.07 -1.60 22.19
CA TRP A 80 -13.74 -2.89 22.06
C TRP A 80 -14.07 -3.20 20.59
N LEU A 81 -14.59 -2.25 19.83
CA LEU A 81 -14.90 -2.45 18.40
C LEU A 81 -13.63 -2.76 17.59
N ILE A 82 -12.56 -1.99 17.81
CA ILE A 82 -11.27 -2.19 17.12
C ILE A 82 -10.69 -3.57 17.43
N THR A 83 -10.67 -3.97 18.71
CA THR A 83 -10.22 -5.32 19.11
C THR A 83 -11.12 -6.44 18.59
N HIS A 84 -12.34 -6.13 18.16
CA HIS A 84 -13.32 -7.07 17.57
C HIS A 84 -13.46 -6.89 16.05
N ARG A 85 -12.32 -6.65 15.40
CA ARG A 85 -12.09 -6.68 13.94
C ARG A 85 -12.56 -5.46 13.17
N PHE A 86 -13.08 -4.42 13.82
CA PHE A 86 -13.34 -3.16 13.11
C PHE A 86 -12.04 -2.41 12.89
N ASP A 87 -11.92 -1.79 11.73
CA ASP A 87 -10.72 -1.06 11.35
C ASP A 87 -10.76 0.38 11.85
N ASP A 88 -11.97 0.93 11.94
CA ASP A 88 -12.23 2.23 12.53
C ASP A 88 -13.68 2.37 13.02
N VAL A 89 -13.92 3.44 13.80
CA VAL A 89 -15.23 3.85 14.30
C VAL A 89 -15.45 5.34 13.99
N LEU A 90 -16.40 5.62 13.11
CA LEU A 90 -16.84 6.98 12.78
C LEU A 90 -18.11 7.34 13.53
N ARG A 91 -18.12 8.53 14.11
CA ARG A 91 -19.25 9.09 14.87
C ARG A 91 -19.63 10.43 14.26
N PHE A 92 -20.90 10.55 13.89
CA PHE A 92 -21.49 11.77 13.33
C PHE A 92 -22.66 12.22 14.19
N SER A 93 -22.65 13.47 14.60
CA SER A 93 -23.75 14.06 15.34
C SER A 93 -24.94 14.27 14.42
N GLY A 94 -26.16 14.27 14.97
CA GLY A 94 -27.33 14.62 14.21
C GLY A 94 -27.19 16.00 13.53
N ARG A 95 -26.51 16.95 14.17
CA ARG A 95 -26.21 18.28 13.59
C ARG A 95 -25.36 18.16 12.32
N GLU A 96 -24.26 17.41 12.35
CA GLU A 96 -23.39 17.20 11.18
C GLU A 96 -24.18 16.56 10.02
N ILE A 97 -24.96 15.52 10.31
CA ILE A 97 -25.79 14.81 9.33
C ILE A 97 -26.87 15.74 8.73
N HIS A 98 -27.48 16.60 9.55
CA HIS A 98 -28.48 17.54 9.07
C HIS A 98 -27.87 18.66 8.23
N GLN A 99 -26.72 19.22 8.64
CA GLN A 99 -26.03 20.30 7.94
C GLN A 99 -25.50 19.87 6.58
N ASP A 100 -24.71 18.78 6.54
CA ASP A 100 -24.08 18.34 5.30
C ASP A 100 -23.82 16.83 5.31
N ILE A 101 -24.81 16.08 4.81
CA ILE A 101 -24.71 14.63 4.68
C ILE A 101 -23.66 14.21 3.64
N ALA A 102 -23.41 15.05 2.63
CA ALA A 102 -22.43 14.74 1.59
C ALA A 102 -21.00 14.74 2.17
N VAL A 103 -20.71 15.67 3.09
CA VAL A 103 -19.44 15.68 3.84
C VAL A 103 -19.29 14.44 4.71
N CYS A 104 -20.36 14.02 5.42
CA CYS A 104 -20.31 12.80 6.23
C CYS A 104 -19.98 11.56 5.38
N VAL A 105 -20.66 11.39 4.26
CA VAL A 105 -20.45 10.22 3.38
C VAL A 105 -19.10 10.30 2.64
N HIS A 106 -18.63 11.50 2.31
CA HIS A 106 -17.29 11.68 1.77
C HIS A 106 -16.22 11.20 2.76
N LYS A 107 -16.34 11.59 4.04
CA LYS A 107 -15.44 11.12 5.10
C LYS A 107 -15.47 9.59 5.27
N ILE A 108 -16.66 8.99 5.20
CA ILE A 108 -16.80 7.53 5.21
C ILE A 108 -16.02 6.91 4.05
N SER A 109 -16.14 7.48 2.85
CA SER A 109 -15.46 6.98 1.65
C SER A 109 -13.94 7.11 1.72
N GLU A 110 -13.43 8.24 2.21
CA GLU A 110 -11.99 8.45 2.43
C GLU A 110 -11.43 7.41 3.39
N GLU A 111 -12.16 7.12 4.47
CA GLU A 111 -11.68 6.19 5.49
C GLU A 111 -11.73 4.74 5.02
N ILE A 112 -12.73 4.36 4.21
CA ILE A 112 -12.72 3.09 3.49
C ILE A 112 -11.48 2.98 2.61
N LEU A 113 -11.19 3.98 1.77
CA LEU A 113 -10.04 3.97 0.85
C LEU A 113 -8.71 3.88 1.60
N LYS A 114 -8.57 4.61 2.70
CA LYS A 114 -7.39 4.59 3.55
C LYS A 114 -7.14 3.19 4.12
N TYR A 115 -8.15 2.57 4.75
CA TYR A 115 -7.98 1.26 5.38
C TYR A 115 -7.89 0.12 4.38
N ASP A 116 -8.58 0.19 3.24
CA ASP A 116 -8.40 -0.78 2.15
C ASP A 116 -6.99 -0.71 1.58
N SER A 117 -6.44 0.49 1.36
CA SER A 117 -5.05 0.67 0.93
C SER A 117 -4.06 0.10 1.94
N LEU A 118 -4.26 0.39 3.24
CA LEU A 118 -3.40 -0.14 4.31
C LEU A 118 -3.44 -1.66 4.38
N LYS A 119 -4.63 -2.26 4.31
CA LYS A 119 -4.80 -3.71 4.35
C LYS A 119 -4.30 -4.38 3.09
N ARG A 120 -4.52 -3.79 1.92
CA ARG A 120 -3.95 -4.28 0.67
C ARG A 120 -2.43 -4.31 0.75
N LYS A 121 -1.79 -3.25 1.25
CA LYS A 121 -0.34 -3.26 1.52
C LYS A 121 0.07 -4.35 2.52
N GLN A 122 -0.69 -4.58 3.58
CA GLN A 122 -0.41 -5.66 4.53
C GLN A 122 -0.58 -7.05 3.91
N ILE A 123 -1.59 -7.23 3.07
CA ILE A 123 -1.82 -8.46 2.30
C ILE A 123 -0.69 -8.66 1.30
N ASP A 124 -0.31 -7.65 0.54
CA ASP A 124 0.82 -7.67 -0.41
C ASP A 124 2.15 -7.96 0.30
N LEU A 125 2.34 -7.43 1.51
CA LEU A 125 3.50 -7.73 2.34
C LEU A 125 3.48 -9.17 2.91
N SER A 126 2.30 -9.71 3.20
CA SER A 126 2.17 -11.07 3.76
C SER A 126 2.11 -12.18 2.69
N LEU A 127 1.68 -11.87 1.48
CA LEU A 127 1.63 -12.78 0.34
C LEU A 127 2.81 -12.51 -0.60
N VAL A 128 4.00 -12.97 -0.17
CA VAL A 128 5.18 -12.96 -1.04
C VAL A 128 4.92 -13.90 -2.24
N ASP A 129 4.52 -13.34 -3.38
CA ASP A 129 4.42 -14.07 -4.64
C ASP A 129 5.83 -14.32 -5.20
N ILE A 130 6.35 -15.51 -4.90
CA ILE A 130 7.70 -15.98 -5.28
C ILE A 130 7.94 -15.81 -6.79
N SER A 131 6.91 -16.00 -7.62
CA SER A 131 7.02 -15.93 -9.08
C SER A 131 7.28 -14.51 -9.59
N LYS A 132 6.79 -13.50 -8.86
CA LYS A 132 6.91 -12.08 -9.22
C LYS A 132 8.18 -11.42 -8.71
N ILE A 133 8.90 -12.00 -7.75
CA ILE A 133 10.10 -11.40 -7.16
C ILE A 133 11.16 -11.10 -8.24
N ARG A 134 11.39 -12.03 -9.17
CA ARG A 134 12.34 -11.83 -10.28
C ARG A 134 11.85 -10.85 -11.35
N GLN A 135 10.54 -10.58 -11.38
CA GLN A 135 9.89 -9.77 -12.40
C GLN A 135 9.58 -8.35 -11.90
N LYS A 136 9.58 -8.12 -10.58
CA LYS A 136 9.24 -6.82 -9.99
C LYS A 136 10.27 -5.77 -10.39
N SER A 137 9.77 -4.63 -10.86
CA SER A 137 10.58 -3.42 -11.03
C SER A 137 10.94 -2.84 -9.67
N LEU A 138 12.18 -2.39 -9.53
CA LEU A 138 12.66 -1.79 -8.29
C LEU A 138 12.03 -0.42 -8.07
N ASP A 139 11.38 -0.25 -6.94
CA ASP A 139 10.84 1.03 -6.49
C ASP A 139 11.79 1.66 -5.48
N TYR A 140 12.28 2.86 -5.79
CA TYR A 140 13.23 3.58 -4.94
C TYR A 140 12.62 3.95 -3.58
N SER A 141 11.33 4.27 -3.52
CA SER A 141 10.64 4.64 -2.28
C SER A 141 10.54 3.46 -1.31
N GLU A 142 10.20 2.27 -1.83
CA GLU A 142 10.17 1.01 -1.07
C GLU A 142 11.58 0.65 -0.57
N ILE A 143 12.60 0.82 -1.42
CA ILE A 143 14.00 0.61 -1.02
C ILE A 143 14.38 1.58 0.12
N GLN A 144 14.07 2.87 0.01
CA GLN A 144 14.37 3.85 1.05
C GLN A 144 13.68 3.55 2.38
N GLU A 145 12.45 3.03 2.36
CA GLU A 145 11.76 2.58 3.57
C GLU A 145 12.55 1.47 4.28
N VAL A 146 12.95 0.43 3.54
CA VAL A 146 13.75 -0.69 4.06
C VAL A 146 15.10 -0.20 4.59
N ILE A 147 15.79 0.67 3.86
CA ILE A 147 17.07 1.26 4.31
C ILE A 147 16.88 2.11 5.56
N GLY A 148 15.77 2.85 5.67
CA GLY A 148 15.42 3.60 6.86
C GLY A 148 15.26 2.71 8.10
N ILE A 149 14.68 1.51 7.93
CA ILE A 149 14.60 0.50 8.98
C ILE A 149 16.00 -0.01 9.34
N LEU A 150 16.78 -0.46 8.36
CA LEU A 150 18.13 -1.00 8.61
C LEU A 150 19.03 -0.01 9.35
N LYS A 151 19.09 1.26 8.92
CA LYS A 151 19.90 2.30 9.57
C LYS A 151 19.53 2.48 11.04
N ARG A 152 18.23 2.53 11.34
CA ARG A 152 17.73 2.73 12.70
C ARG A 152 18.11 1.58 13.62
N GLU A 153 17.94 0.35 13.12
CA GLU A 153 18.13 -0.86 13.93
C GLU A 153 19.62 -1.22 14.08
N VAL A 154 20.47 -0.95 13.07
CA VAL A 154 21.93 -1.11 13.17
C VAL A 154 22.50 -0.25 14.29
N LYS A 155 22.08 1.03 14.39
CA LYS A 155 22.50 1.93 15.48
C LYS A 155 22.20 1.35 16.85
N GLY A 156 20.98 0.85 17.02
CA GLY A 156 20.52 0.26 18.26
C GLY A 156 21.28 -1.01 18.63
N ALA A 157 21.69 -1.80 17.63
CA ALA A 157 22.45 -3.03 17.84
C ALA A 157 23.94 -2.78 18.19
N ILE A 158 24.54 -1.73 17.63
CA ILE A 158 25.94 -1.32 17.90
C ILE A 158 26.07 -0.64 19.27
N ASN A 159 25.14 0.26 19.60
CA ASN A 159 25.11 0.96 20.90
C ASN A 159 24.80 -0.03 22.04
N GLY A 160 25.85 -0.48 22.73
CA GLY A 160 25.74 -1.41 23.87
C GLY A 160 26.64 -2.64 23.78
N SER A 161 27.61 -2.68 22.85
CA SER A 161 28.54 -3.80 22.72
C SER A 161 30.00 -3.37 22.83
N LYS A 162 30.72 -3.91 23.83
CA LYS A 162 32.20 -3.92 23.90
C LYS A 162 32.78 -5.29 23.50
N THR A 163 32.02 -6.11 22.78
CA THR A 163 32.25 -7.56 22.67
C THR A 163 32.78 -8.03 21.31
N VAL A 164 33.60 -9.08 21.36
CA VAL A 164 34.28 -9.82 20.27
C VAL A 164 33.35 -10.44 19.20
N ARG A 165 32.01 -10.25 19.29
CA ARG A 165 31.02 -10.89 18.40
C ARG A 165 29.94 -9.92 17.90
N LEU A 166 30.34 -8.70 17.56
CA LEU A 166 29.43 -7.62 17.20
C LEU A 166 28.56 -7.96 15.97
N LYS A 167 29.12 -8.58 14.92
CA LYS A 167 28.45 -8.98 13.68
C LYS A 167 27.27 -9.91 13.93
N SER A 168 27.51 -11.01 14.65
CA SER A 168 26.45 -11.98 14.98
C SER A 168 25.30 -11.36 15.78
N LYS A 169 25.61 -10.41 16.67
CA LYS A 169 24.61 -9.69 17.48
C LYS A 169 23.79 -8.75 16.60
N VAL A 170 24.45 -7.98 15.73
CA VAL A 170 23.78 -7.09 14.77
C VAL A 170 22.84 -7.90 13.86
N ILE A 171 23.31 -9.02 13.29
CA ILE A 171 22.47 -9.91 12.47
C ILE A 171 21.25 -10.39 13.25
N LYS A 172 21.44 -10.85 14.50
CA LYS A 172 20.34 -11.36 15.34
C LYS A 172 19.29 -10.28 15.64
N GLU A 173 19.72 -9.08 16.02
CA GLU A 173 18.81 -7.97 16.29
C GLU A 173 18.09 -7.50 15.03
N LEU A 174 18.81 -7.38 13.90
CA LEU A 174 18.21 -7.05 12.61
C LEU A 174 17.15 -8.09 12.21
N LYS A 175 17.44 -9.39 12.30
CA LYS A 175 16.45 -10.44 12.00
C LYS A 175 15.18 -10.26 12.84
N LYS A 176 15.33 -10.07 14.15
CA LYS A 176 14.19 -9.87 15.06
C LYS A 176 13.36 -8.64 14.68
N LYS A 177 14.01 -7.55 14.31
CA LYS A 177 13.33 -6.28 14.00
C LYS A 177 12.66 -6.30 12.64
N LEU A 178 13.32 -6.85 11.63
CA LEU A 178 12.74 -7.06 10.31
C LEU A 178 11.50 -7.98 10.40
N GLN A 179 11.52 -9.01 11.24
CA GLN A 179 10.33 -9.85 11.49
C GLN A 179 9.15 -9.03 12.08
N VAL A 180 9.41 -8.13 13.03
CA VAL A 180 8.38 -7.25 13.60
C VAL A 180 7.82 -6.27 12.55
N CYS A 181 8.64 -5.88 11.57
CA CYS A 181 8.22 -5.06 10.44
C CYS A 181 7.52 -5.87 9.32
N ASN A 182 7.16 -7.13 9.56
CA ASN A 182 6.56 -8.05 8.57
C ASN A 182 7.43 -8.25 7.31
N ILE A 183 8.76 -8.12 7.44
CA ILE A 183 9.70 -8.42 6.36
C ILE A 183 9.99 -9.92 6.37
N SER A 184 9.91 -10.55 5.20
CA SER A 184 10.10 -11.99 5.06
C SER A 184 11.58 -12.35 5.10
N ILE A 185 12.01 -13.05 6.14
CA ILE A 185 13.39 -13.54 6.31
C ILE A 185 13.40 -15.07 6.26
N ASN A 186 12.45 -15.66 5.52
CA ASN A 186 12.41 -17.11 5.40
C ASN A 186 13.58 -17.58 4.53
N ASP A 187 14.62 -18.12 5.16
CA ASP A 187 15.82 -18.65 4.50
C ASP A 187 15.47 -19.76 3.49
N GLN A 188 14.32 -20.45 3.61
CA GLN A 188 13.85 -21.41 2.61
C GLN A 188 13.44 -20.76 1.29
N LEU A 189 13.03 -19.48 1.30
CA LEU A 189 12.73 -18.73 0.09
C LEU A 189 13.98 -18.51 -0.77
N VAL A 190 15.17 -18.53 -0.16
CA VAL A 190 16.44 -18.47 -0.91
C VAL A 190 16.49 -19.57 -1.95
N TYR A 191 16.13 -20.81 -1.57
CA TYR A 191 16.18 -21.97 -2.45
C TYR A 191 15.27 -21.81 -3.68
N PHE A 192 14.09 -21.23 -3.50
CA PHE A 192 13.13 -21.06 -4.60
C PHE A 192 13.41 -19.84 -5.47
N VAL A 193 13.90 -18.75 -4.87
CA VAL A 193 14.07 -17.47 -5.58
C VAL A 193 15.47 -17.35 -6.17
N TYR A 194 16.53 -17.72 -5.44
CA TYR A 194 17.93 -17.63 -5.88
C TYR A 194 18.76 -18.79 -5.29
N PRO A 195 18.67 -20.01 -5.86
CA PRO A 195 19.34 -21.19 -5.32
C PRO A 195 20.85 -21.04 -5.11
N PHE A 196 21.52 -20.21 -5.93
CA PHE A 196 22.96 -19.97 -5.81
C PHE A 196 23.34 -19.26 -4.50
N LEU A 197 22.44 -18.45 -3.91
CA LEU A 197 22.69 -17.73 -2.67
C LEU A 197 22.82 -18.67 -1.47
N GLU A 198 22.19 -19.85 -1.50
CA GLU A 198 22.30 -20.84 -0.43
C GLU A 198 23.77 -21.17 -0.15
N LYS A 199 24.53 -21.48 -1.22
CA LYS A 199 25.96 -21.76 -1.13
C LYS A 199 26.75 -20.58 -0.56
N LEU A 200 26.36 -19.35 -0.89
CA LEU A 200 27.06 -18.13 -0.47
C LEU A 200 26.76 -17.77 1.00
N ILE A 201 25.54 -18.03 1.45
CA ILE A 201 25.14 -17.93 2.86
C ILE A 201 25.88 -18.99 3.69
N THR A 202 25.92 -20.25 3.22
CA THR A 202 26.66 -21.33 3.91
C THR A 202 28.15 -21.02 4.03
N LYS A 203 28.75 -20.41 2.99
CA LYS A 203 30.15 -19.97 2.99
C LYS A 203 30.40 -18.67 3.76
N GLN A 204 29.37 -18.06 4.36
CA GLN A 204 29.44 -16.78 5.08
C GLN A 204 29.96 -15.62 4.22
N GLN A 205 29.76 -15.69 2.91
CA GLN A 205 30.02 -14.58 1.99
C GLN A 205 28.83 -13.61 1.94
N VAL A 206 27.65 -14.09 2.32
CA VAL A 206 26.43 -13.32 2.57
C VAL A 206 25.98 -13.56 4.00
N ASP A 207 25.67 -12.48 4.70
CA ASP A 207 25.26 -12.56 6.11
C ASP A 207 23.76 -12.73 6.29
N MET A 208 22.97 -12.19 5.36
CA MET A 208 21.52 -12.30 5.41
C MET A 208 20.91 -12.18 4.02
N PHE A 209 19.83 -12.94 3.80
CA PHE A 209 18.89 -12.70 2.71
C PHE A 209 17.52 -12.41 3.31
N PHE A 210 16.81 -11.47 2.72
CA PHE A 210 15.42 -11.20 3.08
C PHE A 210 14.68 -10.57 1.91
N ILE A 211 13.35 -10.62 1.96
CA ILE A 211 12.46 -10.04 0.96
C ILE A 211 11.56 -9.03 1.66
N ALA A 212 11.57 -7.80 1.16
CA ALA A 212 10.71 -6.72 1.61
C ALA A 212 10.04 -6.10 0.38
N HIS A 213 8.72 -5.87 0.44
CA HIS A 213 7.94 -5.38 -0.70
C HIS A 213 8.18 -6.21 -1.98
N SER A 214 8.32 -7.53 -1.88
CA SER A 214 8.67 -8.40 -3.03
C SER A 214 10.00 -8.05 -3.74
N ILE A 215 10.85 -7.23 -3.12
CA ILE A 215 12.22 -6.95 -3.57
C ILE A 215 13.17 -7.81 -2.74
N ALA A 216 14.12 -8.45 -3.40
CA ALA A 216 15.12 -9.28 -2.75
C ALA A 216 16.31 -8.44 -2.28
N PHE A 217 16.72 -8.65 -1.03
CA PHE A 217 17.85 -7.99 -0.42
C PHE A 217 18.87 -9.02 0.06
N VAL A 218 20.14 -8.68 -0.16
CA VAL A 218 21.29 -9.38 0.39
C VAL A 218 22.04 -8.40 1.28
N LEU A 219 22.29 -8.80 2.52
CA LEU A 219 23.06 -8.03 3.49
C LEU A 219 24.46 -8.63 3.65
N VAL A 220 25.47 -7.76 3.61
CA VAL A 220 26.84 -8.12 3.98
C VAL A 220 27.36 -7.09 4.98
N LEU A 221 27.77 -7.57 6.15
CA LEU A 221 28.32 -6.78 7.25
C LEU A 221 29.85 -6.96 7.31
N PHE A 222 30.57 -5.85 7.45
CA PHE A 222 32.02 -5.83 7.57
C PHE A 222 32.46 -5.34 8.94
N GLU A 223 33.39 -6.06 9.55
CA GLU A 223 34.07 -5.66 10.78
C GLU A 223 35.57 -5.55 10.49
N ASN A 224 36.20 -4.44 10.89
CA ASN A 224 37.64 -4.20 10.74
C ASN A 224 38.19 -4.32 9.30
N SER A 225 38.22 -3.18 8.62
CA SER A 225 38.45 -2.89 7.18
C SER A 225 39.84 -3.19 6.58
N ASN A 226 40.59 -4.16 7.09
CA ASN A 226 41.92 -4.48 6.53
C ASN A 226 41.90 -5.64 5.50
N ARG A 227 40.72 -6.12 5.08
CA ARG A 227 40.60 -7.19 4.09
C ARG A 227 39.83 -6.69 2.87
N PHE A 228 40.30 -7.10 1.69
CA PHE A 228 39.62 -6.87 0.42
C PHE A 228 38.19 -7.42 0.48
N LEU A 229 37.22 -6.60 0.15
CA LEU A 229 35.84 -7.03 0.02
C LEU A 229 35.69 -7.85 -1.26
N ASN A 230 35.48 -9.16 -1.16
CA ASN A 230 35.22 -10.01 -2.32
C ASN A 230 33.72 -10.30 -2.45
N VAL A 231 33.05 -9.65 -3.41
CA VAL A 231 31.65 -9.90 -3.74
C VAL A 231 31.59 -10.97 -4.83
N PRO A 232 30.98 -12.14 -4.58
CA PRO A 232 30.83 -13.18 -5.59
C PRO A 232 30.20 -12.63 -6.87
N GLN A 233 30.76 -12.98 -8.03
CA GLN A 233 30.31 -12.45 -9.33
C GLN A 233 28.86 -12.80 -9.66
N GLU A 234 28.36 -13.91 -9.12
CA GLU A 234 26.96 -14.33 -9.22
C GLU A 234 26.01 -13.33 -8.56
N ILE A 235 26.44 -12.71 -7.44
CA ILE A 235 25.67 -11.65 -6.78
C ILE A 235 25.93 -10.31 -7.47
N ALA A 236 27.19 -9.99 -7.76
CA ALA A 236 27.59 -8.68 -8.28
C ALA A 236 26.77 -8.24 -9.50
N ASN A 237 26.47 -9.19 -10.40
CA ASN A 237 25.79 -8.93 -11.67
C ASN A 237 24.25 -9.04 -11.61
N GLU A 238 23.67 -9.57 -10.53
CA GLU A 238 22.23 -9.84 -10.43
C GLU A 238 21.43 -8.54 -10.22
N ASP A 239 20.63 -8.13 -11.19
CA ASP A 239 19.95 -6.82 -11.21
C ASP A 239 18.55 -6.84 -10.57
N LYS A 240 18.18 -7.94 -9.90
CA LYS A 240 16.94 -8.05 -9.12
C LYS A 240 17.18 -8.17 -7.63
N ILE A 241 18.45 -8.16 -7.21
CA ILE A 241 18.85 -8.22 -5.81
C ILE A 241 19.53 -6.90 -5.45
N ILE A 242 19.02 -6.28 -4.39
CA ILE A 242 19.66 -5.13 -3.76
C ILE A 242 20.74 -5.62 -2.79
N LYS A 243 21.98 -5.15 -2.96
CA LYS A 243 23.11 -5.49 -2.09
C LYS A 243 23.27 -4.37 -1.08
N VAL A 244 23.03 -4.69 0.18
CA VAL A 244 23.23 -3.75 1.29
C VAL A 244 24.53 -4.11 1.98
N PHE A 245 25.50 -3.22 1.85
CA PHE A 245 26.80 -3.29 2.48
C PHE A 245 26.78 -2.41 3.73
N ILE A 246 27.11 -2.96 4.90
CA ILE A 246 27.19 -2.17 6.13
C ILE A 246 28.57 -2.33 6.74
N ALA A 247 29.30 -1.22 6.81
CA ALA A 247 30.60 -1.16 7.46
C ALA A 247 30.43 -0.84 8.95
N ILE A 248 31.03 -1.63 9.82
CA ILE A 248 31.05 -1.42 11.26
C ILE A 248 32.50 -1.15 11.67
N GLY A 249 32.78 0.06 12.17
CA GLY A 249 34.14 0.56 12.40
C GLY A 249 34.69 1.45 11.27
N ARG A 250 35.99 1.71 11.29
CA ARG A 250 36.65 2.60 10.32
C ARG A 250 36.50 2.07 8.90
N LEU A 251 36.01 2.91 7.98
CA LEU A 251 36.05 2.66 6.54
C LEU A 251 37.41 3.03 5.97
N ASN A 252 37.99 2.13 5.18
CA ASN A 252 39.30 2.37 4.56
C ASN A 252 39.29 2.14 3.04
N LYS A 253 38.64 1.08 2.52
CA LYS A 253 38.76 0.68 1.08
C LYS A 253 37.51 0.05 0.46
N GLU A 254 36.46 -0.19 1.24
CA GLU A 254 35.28 -0.96 0.82
C GLU A 254 34.57 -0.37 -0.39
N LEU A 255 34.49 0.97 -0.46
CA LEU A 255 33.86 1.66 -1.57
C LEU A 255 34.63 1.45 -2.90
N GLU A 256 35.96 1.47 -2.83
CA GLU A 256 36.82 1.24 -3.99
C GLU A 256 36.70 -0.21 -4.47
N ASP A 257 36.65 -1.16 -3.54
CA ASP A 257 36.49 -2.59 -3.86
C ASP A 257 35.15 -2.88 -4.55
N ILE A 258 34.04 -2.29 -4.08
CA ILE A 258 32.71 -2.44 -4.68
C ILE A 258 32.72 -1.88 -6.11
N LYS A 259 33.28 -0.69 -6.31
CA LYS A 259 33.39 -0.04 -7.62
C LYS A 259 34.27 -0.83 -8.57
N ALA A 260 35.42 -1.33 -8.10
CA ALA A 260 36.35 -2.13 -8.90
C ALA A 260 35.72 -3.45 -9.41
N GLN A 261 34.78 -4.01 -8.66
CA GLN A 261 34.08 -5.26 -9.02
C GLN A 261 32.84 -5.05 -9.91
N ASN A 262 32.51 -3.80 -10.29
CA ASN A 262 31.34 -3.46 -11.09
C ASN A 262 30.01 -4.01 -10.51
N VAL A 263 29.90 -4.02 -9.18
CA VAL A 263 28.67 -4.47 -8.50
C VAL A 263 27.52 -3.55 -8.90
N ARG A 264 26.36 -4.15 -9.23
CA ARG A 264 25.13 -3.42 -9.55
C ARG A 264 24.15 -3.46 -8.39
N GLN A 265 23.37 -2.38 -8.25
CA GLN A 265 22.28 -2.23 -7.29
C GLN A 265 22.71 -2.45 -5.86
N TRP A 266 23.59 -1.58 -5.40
CA TRP A 266 24.17 -1.63 -4.08
C TRP A 266 24.00 -0.33 -3.32
N ILE A 267 24.06 -0.46 -2.00
CA ILE A 267 24.04 0.64 -1.05
C ILE A 267 25.11 0.35 -0.01
N LEU A 268 26.02 1.30 0.21
CA LEU A 268 26.99 1.24 1.28
C LEU A 268 26.54 2.15 2.42
N ILE A 269 26.40 1.56 3.61
CA ILE A 269 25.95 2.22 4.82
C ILE A 269 27.11 2.23 5.83
N ASP A 270 27.36 3.40 6.40
CA ASP A 270 28.17 3.55 7.60
C ASP A 270 27.32 3.11 8.80
N GLY A 271 27.67 1.97 9.40
CA GLY A 271 26.97 1.42 10.56
C GLY A 271 27.13 2.28 11.82
N ASP A 272 28.27 2.95 11.99
CA ASP A 272 28.54 3.76 13.18
C ASP A 272 27.77 5.09 13.12
N ASN A 273 27.82 5.76 11.96
CA ASN A 273 27.13 7.03 11.74
C ASN A 273 25.68 6.86 11.26
N CYS A 274 25.28 5.65 10.89
CA CYS A 274 23.97 5.33 10.33
C CYS A 274 23.62 6.24 9.16
N SER A 275 24.54 6.38 8.22
CA SER A 275 24.42 7.23 7.05
C SER A 275 24.75 6.43 5.78
N ILE A 276 24.16 6.82 4.65
CA ILE A 276 24.54 6.22 3.37
C ILE A 276 25.84 6.90 2.95
N ILE A 277 26.87 6.10 2.71
CA ILE A 277 28.17 6.58 2.22
C ILE A 277 28.07 6.83 0.73
N ASP A 278 27.57 5.82 0.00
CA ASP A 278 27.40 5.87 -1.45
C ASP A 278 26.39 4.80 -1.90
N SER A 279 25.86 4.93 -3.11
CA SER A 279 24.95 3.97 -3.73
C SER A 279 24.81 4.22 -5.23
N ASP A 280 24.77 3.16 -6.03
CA ASP A 280 24.44 3.26 -7.46
C ASP A 280 22.92 3.29 -7.73
N ILE A 281 22.09 3.01 -6.72
CA ILE A 281 20.63 2.96 -6.84
C ILE A 281 20.05 4.37 -7.00
N ALA A 282 20.66 5.37 -6.37
CA ALA A 282 20.25 6.77 -6.52
C ALA A 282 20.40 7.24 -7.98
N GLU A 283 21.49 6.86 -8.65
CA GLU A 283 21.68 7.16 -10.07
C GLU A 283 20.69 6.40 -10.98
N ILE A 284 20.38 5.15 -10.65
CA ILE A 284 19.38 4.34 -11.39
C ILE A 284 18.00 4.98 -11.32
N HIS A 285 17.62 5.51 -10.15
CA HIS A 285 16.35 6.22 -9.98
C HIS A 285 16.30 7.50 -10.81
N GLN A 286 17.36 8.32 -10.79
CA GLN A 286 17.44 9.53 -11.60
C GLN A 286 17.40 9.24 -13.11
N ARG A 287 18.08 8.18 -13.57
CA ARG A 287 18.00 7.72 -14.97
C ARG A 287 16.61 7.23 -15.33
N SER A 288 15.93 6.51 -14.42
CA SER A 288 14.55 6.03 -14.64
C SER A 288 13.55 7.18 -14.70
N ILE A 289 13.70 8.20 -13.84
CA ILE A 289 12.94 9.45 -13.91
C ILE A 289 13.21 10.14 -15.24
N ALA A 290 14.47 10.32 -15.65
CA ALA A 290 14.81 10.98 -16.91
C ALA A 290 14.28 10.23 -18.15
N VAL A 291 14.28 8.90 -18.14
CA VAL A 291 13.67 8.06 -19.20
C VAL A 291 12.14 8.21 -19.20
N THR A 292 11.52 8.26 -18.01
CA THR A 292 10.08 8.46 -17.88
C THR A 292 9.66 9.86 -18.31
N GLU A 293 10.41 10.89 -17.91
CA GLU A 293 10.23 12.28 -18.33
C GLU A 293 10.46 12.47 -19.82
N SER A 294 11.45 11.81 -20.42
CA SER A 294 11.66 11.85 -21.87
C SER A 294 10.56 11.11 -22.64
N ARG A 295 10.02 10.01 -22.08
CA ARG A 295 8.80 9.36 -22.60
C ARG A 295 7.56 10.24 -22.45
N LEU A 296 7.38 10.90 -21.32
CA LEU A 296 6.30 11.86 -21.08
C LEU A 296 6.41 13.09 -21.99
N LYS A 297 7.63 13.57 -22.26
CA LYS A 297 7.89 14.63 -23.25
C LYS A 297 7.58 14.16 -24.67
N LYS A 298 7.94 12.92 -25.04
CA LYS A 298 7.52 12.33 -26.33
C LYS A 298 5.99 12.16 -26.43
N LEU A 299 5.33 11.76 -25.35
CA LEU A 299 3.87 11.66 -25.26
C LEU A 299 3.19 13.04 -25.27
N GLY A 300 3.83 14.07 -24.71
CA GLY A 300 3.38 15.46 -24.76
C GLY A 300 3.64 16.14 -26.12
N GLN A 301 4.58 15.62 -26.93
CA GLN A 301 4.80 16.03 -28.32
C GLN A 301 3.86 15.32 -29.30
N ILE A 302 3.27 14.18 -28.93
CA ILE A 302 2.05 13.70 -29.58
C ILE A 302 0.98 14.72 -29.21
N THR A 303 0.73 15.62 -30.14
CA THR A 303 -0.22 16.72 -30.05
C THR A 303 -1.46 16.26 -29.29
N ILE A 304 -1.77 16.98 -28.21
CA ILE A 304 -3.10 16.96 -27.58
C ILE A 304 -4.09 17.23 -28.72
N LYS A 305 -4.62 16.18 -29.35
CA LYS A 305 -5.95 16.23 -29.93
C LYS A 305 -6.83 16.51 -28.73
N LYS A 306 -7.17 17.79 -28.53
CA LYS A 306 -8.14 18.26 -27.54
C LYS A 306 -9.25 17.21 -27.46
N LEU A 307 -9.38 16.52 -26.33
CA LEU A 307 -10.63 15.84 -26.05
C LEU A 307 -11.72 16.92 -26.10
N PRO A 308 -12.78 16.77 -26.90
CA PRO A 308 -13.76 17.82 -27.06
C PRO A 308 -14.41 18.14 -25.72
N SER A 309 -14.55 19.42 -25.43
CA SER A 309 -15.16 20.02 -24.24
C SER A 309 -16.69 19.83 -24.19
N GLY A 310 -17.18 18.63 -24.47
CA GLY A 310 -18.59 18.29 -24.62
C GLY A 310 -19.29 17.89 -23.34
N LEU A 311 -18.98 18.53 -22.20
CA LEU A 311 -19.58 18.22 -20.90
C LEU A 311 -21.00 18.78 -20.70
N GLU A 312 -21.61 19.46 -21.69
CA GLU A 312 -22.93 20.09 -21.53
C GLU A 312 -23.92 19.92 -22.69
N LYS A 313 -23.59 19.21 -23.77
CA LYS A 313 -24.58 19.01 -24.85
C LYS A 313 -25.45 17.80 -24.57
N SER A 314 -26.75 17.97 -24.46
CA SER A 314 -27.71 16.86 -24.51
C SER A 314 -27.61 16.14 -25.86
N TRP A 315 -27.79 14.81 -25.87
CA TRP A 315 -27.83 14.01 -27.10
C TRP A 315 -29.00 14.45 -27.98
N LYS A 316 -28.75 14.63 -29.28
CA LYS A 316 -29.82 14.83 -30.27
C LYS A 316 -30.34 13.49 -30.78
N PRO A 317 -31.62 13.39 -31.17
CA PRO A 317 -32.18 12.15 -31.75
C PRO A 317 -31.41 11.65 -32.99
N GLU A 318 -30.86 12.55 -33.79
CA GLU A 318 -30.03 12.22 -34.95
C GLU A 318 -28.70 11.56 -34.54
N GLU A 319 -28.09 12.02 -33.44
CA GLU A 319 -26.86 11.45 -32.89
C GLU A 319 -27.09 10.07 -32.30
N ASP A 320 -28.29 9.82 -31.75
CA ASP A 320 -28.68 8.51 -31.21
C ASP A 320 -28.80 7.45 -32.29
N GLU A 321 -29.38 7.81 -33.45
CA GLU A 321 -29.51 6.90 -34.59
C GLU A 321 -28.14 6.59 -35.21
N GLU A 322 -27.26 7.59 -35.31
CA GLU A 322 -25.89 7.40 -35.81
C GLU A 322 -25.05 6.57 -34.84
N LEU A 323 -25.15 6.85 -33.52
CA LEU A 323 -24.44 6.10 -32.48
C LEU A 323 -24.86 4.62 -32.50
N SER A 324 -26.16 4.37 -32.65
CA SER A 324 -26.71 3.02 -32.79
C SER A 324 -26.09 2.30 -33.99
N LYS A 325 -26.06 2.94 -35.17
CA LYS A 325 -25.52 2.34 -36.40
C LYS A 325 -24.03 2.05 -36.28
N ASP A 326 -23.25 2.97 -35.72
CA ASP A 326 -21.81 2.80 -35.54
C ASP A 326 -21.48 1.67 -34.56
N TYR A 327 -22.26 1.54 -33.49
CA TYR A 327 -22.11 0.45 -32.52
C TYR A 327 -22.46 -0.91 -33.16
N ASP A 328 -23.55 -0.98 -33.92
CA ASP A 328 -23.92 -2.19 -34.66
C ASP A 328 -22.90 -2.56 -35.75
N ALA A 329 -22.19 -1.57 -36.30
CA ALA A 329 -21.07 -1.76 -37.22
C ALA A 329 -19.78 -2.26 -36.54
N GLY A 330 -19.78 -2.43 -35.20
CA GLY A 330 -18.68 -3.03 -34.45
C GLY A 330 -17.63 -2.04 -33.97
N MET A 331 -17.90 -0.72 -33.98
CA MET A 331 -16.95 0.24 -33.39
C MET A 331 -16.80 0.03 -31.89
N SER A 332 -15.56 0.04 -31.42
CA SER A 332 -15.24 -0.03 -30.01
C SER A 332 -15.66 1.23 -29.27
N PHE A 333 -15.85 1.14 -27.94
CA PHE A 333 -16.14 2.32 -27.11
C PHE A 333 -15.08 3.42 -27.21
N SER A 334 -13.82 3.06 -27.51
CA SER A 334 -12.75 4.03 -27.72
C SER A 334 -12.96 4.83 -29.01
N GLU A 335 -13.37 4.16 -30.09
CA GLU A 335 -13.61 4.77 -31.39
C GLU A 335 -14.86 5.65 -31.35
N LEU A 336 -15.94 5.17 -30.74
CA LEU A 336 -17.15 5.96 -30.50
C LEU A 336 -16.87 7.18 -29.61
N SER A 337 -16.11 7.00 -28.53
CA SER A 337 -15.69 8.11 -27.66
C SER A 337 -14.94 9.20 -28.43
N LEU A 338 -14.07 8.80 -29.37
CA LEU A 338 -13.33 9.72 -30.22
C LEU A 338 -14.21 10.39 -31.27
N LYS A 339 -15.08 9.63 -31.95
CA LYS A 339 -15.99 10.12 -33.01
C LYS A 339 -16.98 11.16 -32.48
N TYR A 340 -17.63 10.86 -31.35
CA TYR A 340 -18.66 11.73 -30.76
C TYR A 340 -18.10 12.77 -29.78
N GLY A 341 -16.79 12.73 -29.50
CA GLY A 341 -16.17 13.66 -28.56
C GLY A 341 -16.70 13.54 -27.13
N ARG A 342 -17.11 12.34 -26.71
CA ARG A 342 -17.66 12.05 -25.38
C ARG A 342 -16.80 11.02 -24.67
N HIS A 343 -16.80 11.03 -23.33
CA HIS A 343 -16.13 9.99 -22.57
C HIS A 343 -16.87 8.65 -22.67
N LYS A 344 -16.16 7.52 -22.53
CA LYS A 344 -16.71 6.17 -22.70
C LYS A 344 -17.97 5.89 -21.86
N GLY A 345 -18.02 6.40 -20.62
CA GLY A 345 -19.19 6.26 -19.75
C GLY A 345 -20.46 6.90 -20.32
N ALA A 346 -20.37 8.09 -20.93
CA ALA A 346 -21.50 8.73 -21.59
C ALA A 346 -21.96 7.97 -22.84
N ILE A 347 -21.03 7.41 -23.62
CA ILE A 347 -21.36 6.54 -24.76
C ILE A 347 -22.12 5.30 -24.28
N GLN A 348 -21.62 4.62 -23.24
CA GLN A 348 -22.27 3.43 -22.68
C GLN A 348 -23.66 3.74 -22.12
N SER A 349 -23.78 4.83 -21.37
CA SER A 349 -25.07 5.26 -20.81
C SER A 349 -26.09 5.57 -21.91
N GLN A 350 -25.67 6.23 -22.99
CA GLN A 350 -26.58 6.53 -24.10
C GLN A 350 -26.96 5.28 -24.90
N LEU A 351 -26.02 4.38 -25.18
CA LEU A 351 -26.29 3.10 -25.84
C LEU A 351 -27.32 2.26 -25.07
N LEU A 352 -27.23 2.23 -23.74
CA LEU A 352 -28.24 1.57 -22.90
C LEU A 352 -29.60 2.28 -22.99
N LYS A 353 -29.62 3.61 -23.01
CA LYS A 353 -30.84 4.41 -23.12
C LYS A 353 -31.59 4.17 -24.43
N ILE A 354 -30.86 4.00 -25.54
CA ILE A 354 -31.43 3.66 -26.85
C ILE A 354 -31.67 2.16 -27.05
N GLY A 355 -31.47 1.34 -26.00
CA GLY A 355 -31.85 -0.09 -25.98
C GLY A 355 -30.80 -1.06 -26.50
N LYS A 356 -29.52 -0.66 -26.65
CA LYS A 356 -28.43 -1.57 -27.04
C LYS A 356 -27.96 -2.42 -25.86
N LYS A 357 -27.66 -3.69 -26.15
CA LYS A 357 -27.03 -4.60 -25.19
C LYS A 357 -25.52 -4.40 -25.23
N ILE A 358 -24.95 -3.97 -24.10
CA ILE A 358 -23.51 -3.81 -23.92
C ILE A 358 -22.99 -5.05 -23.19
N PHE A 359 -22.02 -5.73 -23.80
CA PHE A 359 -21.36 -6.91 -23.24
C PHE A 359 -19.97 -6.59 -22.70
#